data_AF-A8WU20-F1
#
_entry.id   AF-A8WU20-F1
#
_cell.length_a   1.000
_cell.length_b   1.000
_cell.length_c   1.000
_cell.angle_alpha   90.00
_cell.angle_beta   90.00
_cell.angle_gamma   90.00
#
_symmetry.space_group_name_H-M   'P 1'
#
loop_
_entity.id
_entity.type
_entity.pdbx_description
1 polymer ?
#
loop_
_entity_poly.entity_id
_entity_poly.type
_entity_poly.pdbx_seq_one_letter_code
_entity_poly.pdbx_strand_id
1 'polypeptide(L)'
;MKLLALIAVTVLFAQTVSSFLDRDATARYLKEMEIELELENNLKALSRARRVPGAPDARSCGPKLVKLVLSVCGDICTPKSGLDIATHCCADQCSDDYIKEACCP
;
A
#
# COMPACT_ATOMS: atom_id res chain seq x y z
N MET A 1 -34.70 8.69 -25.58
CA MET A 1 -34.56 9.48 -24.32
C MET A 1 -34.65 8.61 -23.06
N LYS A 2 -35.75 7.90 -22.79
CA LYS A 2 -35.91 7.07 -21.57
C LYS A 2 -34.94 5.89 -21.46
N LEU A 3 -34.63 5.18 -22.56
CA LEU A 3 -33.65 4.08 -22.55
C LEU A 3 -32.22 4.57 -22.24
N LEU A 4 -31.81 5.71 -22.79
CA LEU A 4 -30.49 6.30 -22.54
C LEU A 4 -30.32 6.71 -21.07
N ALA A 5 -31.38 7.24 -20.44
CA ALA A 5 -31.37 7.57 -19.02
C ALA A 5 -31.22 6.33 -18.12
N LEU A 6 -31.90 5.22 -18.45
CA LEU A 6 -31.77 3.97 -17.71
C LEU A 6 -30.35 3.38 -17.80
N ILE A 7 -29.77 3.38 -19.00
CA ILE A 7 -28.40 2.87 -19.22
C ILE A 7 -27.39 3.73 -18.43
N ALA A 8 -27.54 5.06 -18.46
CA ALA A 8 -26.67 5.96 -17.71
C ALA A 8 -26.73 5.72 -16.19
N VAL A 9 -27.93 5.50 -15.64
CA VAL A 9 -28.11 5.19 -14.21
C VAL A 9 -27.47 3.85 -13.85
N THR A 10 -27.61 2.82 -14.69
CA THR A 10 -26.98 1.51 -14.42
C THR A 10 -25.46 1.57 -14.47
N VAL A 11 -24.88 2.37 -15.37
CA VAL A 11 -23.43 2.55 -15.49
C VAL A 11 -22.87 3.30 -14.29
N LEU A 12 -23.54 4.38 -13.85
CA LEU A 12 -23.16 5.12 -12.65
C LEU A 12 -23.19 4.23 -11.40
N PHE A 13 -24.26 3.44 -11.23
CA PHE A 13 -24.34 2.48 -10.13
C PHE A 13 -23.19 1.46 -10.19
N ALA A 14 -22.92 0.86 -11.35
CA ALA A 14 -21.83 -0.11 -11.49
C ALA A 14 -20.45 0.48 -11.12
N GLN A 15 -20.16 1.73 -11.53
CA GLN A 15 -18.91 2.41 -11.20
C GLN A 15 -18.74 2.62 -9.69
N THR A 16 -19.82 3.02 -9.00
CA THR A 16 -19.79 3.24 -7.54
C THR A 16 -19.62 1.95 -6.76
N VAL A 17 -20.21 0.84 -7.20
CA VAL A 17 -20.09 -0.46 -6.52
C VAL A 17 -18.69 -1.04 -6.70
N SER A 18 -18.11 -0.93 -7.91
CA SER A 18 -16.76 -1.44 -8.19
C SER A 18 -15.69 -0.76 -7.34
N SER A 19 -15.76 0.57 -7.23
CA SER A 19 -14.83 1.36 -6.40
C SER A 19 -15.03 1.14 -4.89
N PHE A 20 -16.23 0.71 -4.47
CA PHE A 20 -16.50 0.35 -3.07
C PHE A 20 -15.91 -1.02 -2.70
N LEU A 21 -16.02 -2.02 -3.58
CA LEU A 21 -15.45 -3.35 -3.37
C LEU A 21 -13.91 -3.32 -3.29
N ASP A 22 -13.26 -2.52 -4.16
CA ASP A 22 -11.81 -2.35 -4.16
C ASP A 22 -11.30 -1.70 -2.86
N ARG A 23 -12.04 -0.69 -2.36
CA ARG A 23 -11.75 -0.06 -1.07
C ARG A 23 -11.85 -1.02 0.11
N ASP A 24 -12.79 -1.95 0.08
CA ASP A 24 -12.97 -2.92 1.17
C ASP A 24 -11.85 -3.97 1.17
N ALA A 25 -11.40 -4.41 -0.01
CA ALA A 25 -10.26 -5.32 -0.17
C ALA A 25 -8.95 -4.68 0.29
N THR A 26 -8.67 -3.44 -0.15
CA THR A 26 -7.47 -2.69 0.25
C THR A 26 -7.47 -2.38 1.75
N ALA A 27 -8.61 -2.01 2.34
CA ALA A 27 -8.73 -1.78 3.78
C ALA A 27 -8.44 -3.04 4.61
N ARG A 28 -8.94 -4.20 4.15
CA ARG A 28 -8.67 -5.48 4.82
C ARG A 28 -7.18 -5.83 4.78
N TYR A 29 -6.53 -5.64 3.63
CA TYR A 29 -5.09 -5.88 3.48
C TYR A 29 -4.24 -4.96 4.36
N LEU A 30 -4.58 -3.66 4.42
CA LEU A 30 -3.89 -2.69 5.29
C LEU A 30 -3.96 -3.10 6.77
N LYS A 31 -5.12 -3.59 7.22
CA LYS A 31 -5.33 -4.06 8.60
C LYS A 31 -4.52 -5.31 8.92
N GLU A 32 -4.42 -6.25 7.98
CA GLU A 32 -3.60 -7.46 8.16
C GLU A 32 -2.11 -7.11 8.34
N MET A 33 -1.58 -6.24 7.47
CA MET A 33 -0.19 -5.74 7.61
C MET A 33 0.06 -5.00 8.92
N GLU A 34 -0.94 -4.30 9.46
CA GLU A 34 -0.82 -3.60 10.75
C GLU A 34 -0.69 -4.58 11.91
N ILE A 35 -1.49 -5.64 11.91
CA ILE A 35 -1.44 -6.70 12.92
C ILE A 35 -0.07 -7.41 12.89
N GLU A 36 0.46 -7.72 11.70
CA GLU A 36 1.79 -8.33 11.56
C GLU A 36 2.89 -7.43 12.14
N LEU A 37 2.83 -6.13 11.84
CA LEU A 37 3.83 -5.16 12.30
C LEU A 37 3.77 -4.96 13.83
N GLU A 38 2.57 -4.94 14.41
CA GLU A 38 2.39 -4.94 15.86
C GLU A 38 2.94 -6.21 16.51
N LEU A 39 2.68 -7.37 15.93
CA LEU A 39 3.20 -8.64 16.42
C LEU A 39 4.73 -8.66 16.39
N GLU A 40 5.36 -8.23 15.30
CA GLU A 40 6.82 -8.11 15.21
C GLU A 40 7.41 -7.21 16.30
N ASN A 41 6.76 -6.07 16.56
CA ASN A 41 7.20 -5.14 17.62
C ASN A 41 7.07 -5.77 19.01
N ASN A 42 5.96 -6.47 19.28
CA ASN A 42 5.75 -7.18 20.54
C ASN A 42 6.76 -8.33 20.72
N LEU A 43 7.07 -9.07 19.66
CA LEU A 43 8.06 -10.15 19.68
C LEU A 43 9.49 -9.63 19.85
N LYS A 44 9.82 -8.44 19.30
CA LYS A 44 11.11 -7.77 19.56
C LYS A 44 11.33 -7.53 21.04
N ALA A 45 10.31 -7.08 21.77
CA ALA A 45 10.39 -6.86 23.22
C ALA A 45 10.66 -8.15 24.01
N LEU A 46 10.24 -9.31 23.49
CA LEU A 46 10.45 -10.63 24.08
C LEU A 46 11.72 -11.33 23.57
N SER A 47 12.39 -10.78 22.55
CA SER A 47 13.53 -11.43 21.91
C SER A 47 14.79 -11.30 22.76
N ARG A 48 15.36 -12.45 23.15
CA ARG A 48 16.71 -12.53 23.73
C ARG A 48 17.71 -11.88 22.76
N ALA A 49 18.65 -11.10 23.27
CA ALA A 49 19.69 -10.44 22.48
C ALA A 49 20.27 -11.37 21.41
N ARG A 50 20.00 -11.04 20.13
CA ARG A 50 20.43 -11.83 18.99
C ARG A 50 21.96 -11.75 18.90
N ARG A 51 22.63 -12.91 18.75
CA ARG A 51 24.11 -13.01 18.69
C ARG A 51 24.72 -12.32 17.47
N VAL A 52 23.90 -12.04 16.45
CA VAL A 52 24.25 -11.17 15.33
C VAL A 52 23.58 -9.83 15.61
N PRO A 53 24.31 -8.72 15.70
CA PRO A 53 23.70 -7.40 15.74
C PRO A 53 23.04 -7.17 14.38
N GLY A 54 21.76 -7.55 14.27
CA GLY A 54 20.90 -6.90 13.29
C GLY A 54 20.90 -5.42 13.66
N ALA A 55 21.00 -4.53 12.67
CA ALA A 55 20.92 -3.10 12.91
C ALA A 55 19.73 -2.84 13.86
N PRO A 56 19.90 -2.03 14.93
CA PRO A 56 18.83 -1.74 15.89
C PRO A 56 17.56 -1.23 15.18
N ASP A 57 17.77 -0.62 14.01
CA ASP A 57 16.77 -0.24 13.03
C ASP A 57 16.90 -1.08 11.75
N ALA A 58 16.72 -2.40 11.82
CA ALA A 58 16.34 -3.15 10.62
C ALA A 58 14.95 -2.62 10.21
N ARG A 59 14.97 -1.51 9.48
CA ARG A 59 13.84 -0.64 9.17
C ARG A 59 12.81 -1.49 8.45
N SER A 60 11.60 -1.53 8.99
CA SER A 60 10.39 -2.05 8.33
C SER A 60 9.97 -1.15 7.15
N CYS A 61 10.94 -0.72 6.33
CA CYS A 61 10.70 0.19 5.25
C CYS A 61 9.77 -0.42 4.21
N GLY A 62 9.96 -1.70 3.84
CA GLY A 62 9.08 -2.39 2.88
C GLY A 62 7.59 -2.28 3.23
N PRO A 63 7.14 -2.76 4.41
CA PRO A 63 5.74 -2.63 4.83
C PRO A 63 5.26 -1.17 4.90
N LYS A 64 6.10 -0.25 5.38
CA LYS A 64 5.76 1.18 5.46
C LYS A 64 5.60 1.81 4.07
N LEU A 65 6.45 1.42 3.13
CA LEU A 65 6.41 1.88 1.75
C LEU A 65 5.16 1.36 1.03
N VAL A 66 4.80 0.09 1.25
CA VAL A 66 3.55 -0.48 0.71
C VAL A 66 2.34 0.31 1.22
N LYS A 67 2.26 0.60 2.53
CA LYS A 67 1.20 1.45 3.09
C LYS A 67 1.16 2.85 2.45
N LEU A 68 2.33 3.45 2.26
CA LEU A 68 2.45 4.78 1.64
C LEU A 68 1.97 4.76 0.18
N VAL A 69 2.39 3.78 -0.62
CA VAL A 69 1.93 3.61 -2.01
C VAL A 69 0.41 3.43 -2.08
N LEU A 70 -0.15 2.54 -1.25
CA LEU A 70 -1.60 2.34 -1.17
C LEU A 70 -2.34 3.63 -0.81
N SER A 71 -1.79 4.45 0.10
CA SER A 71 -2.41 5.74 0.44
C SER A 71 -2.33 6.78 -0.68
N VAL A 72 -1.25 6.77 -1.46
CA VAL A 72 -1.00 7.75 -2.53
C VAL A 72 -1.76 7.39 -3.81
N CYS A 73 -1.87 6.10 -4.11
CA CYS A 73 -2.37 5.61 -5.38
C CYS A 73 -3.74 4.92 -5.30
N GLY A 74 -4.13 4.46 -4.11
CA GLY A 74 -5.37 3.70 -3.92
C GLY A 74 -5.32 2.25 -4.40
N ASP A 75 -4.20 1.81 -4.97
CA ASP A 75 -3.99 0.46 -5.49
C ASP A 75 -2.51 0.06 -5.34
N ILE A 76 -2.18 -1.18 -5.69
CA ILE A 76 -0.84 -1.75 -5.68
C ILE A 76 0.04 -1.05 -6.75
N CYS A 77 1.31 -0.80 -6.41
CA CYS A 77 2.28 -0.23 -7.35
C CYS A 77 2.34 -1.03 -8.66
N THR A 78 2.19 -0.36 -9.80
CA THR A 78 2.41 -0.95 -11.14
C THR A 78 3.53 -0.19 -11.86
N PRO A 79 4.79 -0.50 -11.56
CA PRO A 79 5.91 0.29 -12.08
C PRO A 79 6.08 0.04 -13.59
N LYS A 80 6.16 1.12 -14.38
CA LYS A 80 6.37 1.06 -15.86
C LYS A 80 7.77 0.56 -16.25
N SER A 81 8.71 0.55 -15.32
CA SER A 81 10.07 0.05 -15.50
C SER A 81 10.45 -0.78 -14.28
N GLY A 82 11.39 -1.74 -14.42
CA GLY A 82 11.86 -2.59 -13.32
C GLY A 82 12.61 -1.85 -12.19
N LEU A 83 12.26 -0.58 -11.94
CA LEU A 83 12.74 0.23 -10.85
C LEU A 83 12.14 -0.27 -9.54
N ASP A 84 13.00 -0.80 -8.68
CA ASP A 84 12.62 -1.12 -7.30
C ASP A 84 12.60 0.17 -6.47
N ILE A 85 11.39 0.72 -6.27
CA ILE A 85 11.20 1.91 -5.45
C ILE A 85 11.63 1.69 -3.99
N ALA A 86 11.69 0.44 -3.51
CA ALA A 86 12.14 0.16 -2.16
C ALA A 86 13.63 0.46 -2.00
N THR A 87 14.45 0.17 -3.00
CA THR A 87 15.87 0.52 -2.96
C THR A 87 16.10 2.02 -2.77
N HIS A 88 15.32 2.87 -3.44
CA HIS A 88 15.42 4.32 -3.30
C HIS A 88 14.75 4.83 -2.02
N CYS A 89 13.48 4.47 -1.80
CA CYS A 89 12.67 5.01 -0.71
C CYS A 89 13.01 4.46 0.68
N CYS A 90 13.81 3.38 0.75
CA CYS A 90 14.34 2.87 2.01
C CYS A 90 15.72 3.42 2.37
N ALA A 91 16.46 3.92 1.38
CA ALA A 91 17.67 4.69 1.61
C ALA A 91 17.31 6.12 2.01
N ASP A 92 16.45 6.77 1.22
CA ASP A 92 16.06 8.17 1.34
C ASP A 92 14.54 8.33 1.43
N GLN A 93 14.06 9.37 2.12
CA GLN A 93 12.63 9.61 2.25
C GLN A 93 12.03 10.09 0.92
N CYS A 94 11.13 9.30 0.32
CA CYS A 94 10.43 9.66 -0.91
C CYS A 94 9.27 10.63 -0.66
N SER A 95 9.04 11.52 -1.63
CA SER A 95 7.85 12.37 -1.69
C SER A 95 6.68 11.63 -2.35
N ASP A 96 5.46 12.08 -2.04
CA ASP A 96 4.24 11.53 -2.64
C ASP A 96 4.23 11.70 -4.18
N ASP A 97 4.79 12.79 -4.70
CA ASP A 97 4.85 13.04 -6.15
C ASP A 97 5.75 12.02 -6.86
N TYR A 98 6.90 11.69 -6.27
CA TYR A 98 7.78 10.65 -6.80
C TYR A 98 7.08 9.28 -6.84
N ILE A 99 6.31 8.97 -5.79
CA ILE A 99 5.56 7.71 -5.71
C ILE A 99 4.48 7.66 -6.80
N LYS A 100 3.75 8.75 -7.05
CA LYS A 100 2.76 8.81 -8.12
C LYS A 100 3.40 8.56 -9.48
N GLU A 101 4.49 9.25 -9.79
CA GLU A 101 5.17 9.10 -11.08
C GLU A 101 5.76 7.69 -11.28
N ALA A 102 6.33 7.10 -10.23
CA ALA A 102 7.01 5.81 -10.31
C ALA A 102 6.06 4.61 -10.29
N CYS A 103 5.00 4.66 -9.47
CA CYS A 103 4.11 3.52 -9.24
C CYS A 103 2.75 3.63 -9.93
N CYS A 104 2.29 4.84 -10.23
CA CYS A 104 0.87 5.10 -10.56
C CYS A 104 0.74 5.98 -11.81
N PRO A 105 1.29 5.52 -12.96
CA PRO A 105 1.48 6.36 -14.13
C PRO A 105 0.37 6.25 -15.18
#